data_AF-A0A3A4XJL0-F1
#
_entry.id   AF-A0A3A4XJL0-F1
#
_cell.length_a   1.000
_cell.length_b   1.000
_cell.length_c   1.000
_cell.angle_alpha   90.00
_cell.angle_beta   90.00
_cell.angle_gamma   90.00
#
_symmetry.space_group_name_H-M   'P 1'
#
loop_
_entity.id
_entity.type
_entity.pdbx_description
1 polymer ?
#
loop_
_entity_poly.entity_id
_entity_poly.type
_entity_poly.pdbx_seq_one_letter_code
_entity_poly.pdbx_strand_id
1 'polypeptide(L)'
;MDIFRGLKFPPNTEIGENSHFWMDTNVLFMTAMMMVRASRTAVLLLAAGLLLTMPGLPGTAAAQDPQRFFYTGDGRLHLVGLKSGKTFSGRYRAENGLYDSTALLTIQKVFDAPADTPLAQISLRLIEFIDFLQDHFKPAARIEISSGWRSPAYNTHLRETGRLAASASLHQYGMAADIRIAGVASRRVWDYVRQLGFGGAGYYHGSTVHVDVGPARSWDEKTSGVGTDISTDNKLICLNTDFDIYRPGEALALRFTRMTAFPIGILPEFVLEKLSDSGAAERTAVFRPTFAGEAQSPCAQFADIGQLMNIRWHLPDDLPGGRYVIRAVFCNKDWEYMPAAITTPVLEIR
;
A
#
# COMPACT_ATOMS: atom_id res chain seq x y z
N MET A 1 -21.57 44.80 28.61
CA MET A 1 -20.26 44.84 27.92
C MET A 1 -20.17 43.52 27.14
N ASP A 2 -20.98 43.30 26.10
CA ASP A 2 -20.86 43.88 24.74
C ASP A 2 -19.39 43.97 24.33
N ILE A 3 -18.89 43.27 23.31
CA ILE A 3 -19.28 43.38 21.90
C ILE A 3 -18.96 42.07 21.11
N PHE A 4 -19.97 41.49 20.43
CA PHE A 4 -19.79 40.68 19.21
C PHE A 4 -20.27 41.52 18.01
N ARG A 5 -19.42 41.75 17.01
CA ARG A 5 -19.81 42.27 15.69
C ARG A 5 -18.84 41.82 14.61
N GLY A 6 -19.42 41.35 13.50
CA GLY A 6 -18.85 41.52 12.17
C GLY A 6 -18.91 40.27 11.30
N LEU A 7 -19.95 40.15 10.48
CA LEU A 7 -19.86 40.10 9.01
C LEU A 7 -21.27 40.01 8.41
N LYS A 8 -21.55 40.90 7.46
CA LYS A 8 -22.82 41.08 6.75
C LYS A 8 -22.83 40.24 5.47
N PHE A 9 -23.98 39.63 5.15
CA PHE A 9 -24.28 39.03 3.85
C PHE A 9 -24.96 40.05 2.92
N PRO A 10 -24.70 40.03 1.60
CA PRO A 10 -25.49 40.77 0.61
C PRO A 10 -26.67 39.94 0.06
N PRO A 11 -27.76 40.57 -0.43
CA PRO A 11 -28.97 39.90 -0.92
C PRO A 11 -28.97 39.64 -2.44
N ASN A 12 -29.86 38.71 -2.81
CA ASN A 12 -30.27 38.19 -4.13
C ASN A 12 -30.10 39.09 -5.37
N THR A 13 -29.83 38.44 -6.50
CA THR A 13 -30.14 38.93 -7.85
C THR A 13 -30.74 37.79 -8.67
N GLU A 14 -31.98 37.97 -9.13
CA GLU A 14 -32.67 37.14 -10.13
C GLU A 14 -32.07 37.36 -11.52
N ILE A 15 -31.89 36.31 -12.33
CA ILE A 15 -31.93 36.40 -13.79
C ILE A 15 -32.39 35.06 -14.41
N GLY A 16 -33.47 35.09 -15.19
CA GLY A 16 -33.50 34.52 -16.55
C GLY A 16 -34.00 33.10 -16.77
N GLU A 17 -35.28 32.96 -17.12
CA GLU A 17 -35.84 31.85 -17.92
C GLU A 17 -35.31 31.84 -19.37
N ASN A 18 -35.44 30.66 -20.00
CA ASN A 18 -35.30 30.25 -21.42
C ASN A 18 -34.12 29.28 -21.63
N SER A 19 -34.22 28.17 -22.37
CA SER A 19 -35.30 27.39 -22.97
C SER A 19 -34.64 26.15 -23.64
N HIS A 20 -35.44 25.09 -23.88
CA HIS A 20 -35.21 24.00 -24.85
C HIS A 20 -34.06 22.97 -24.63
N PHE A 21 -34.43 21.70 -24.41
CA PHE A 21 -34.69 20.67 -25.45
C PHE A 21 -34.14 19.26 -25.09
N TRP A 22 -35.07 18.30 -25.16
CA TRP A 22 -34.97 16.87 -25.47
C TRP A 22 -34.59 15.79 -24.43
N MET A 23 -35.65 15.02 -24.12
CA MET A 23 -35.79 13.55 -24.18
C MET A 23 -35.19 12.70 -23.05
N ASP A 24 -36.04 12.47 -22.06
CA ASP A 24 -36.16 11.19 -21.35
C ASP A 24 -36.49 10.06 -22.34
N THR A 25 -35.75 8.96 -22.26
CA THR A 25 -36.24 7.64 -22.69
C THR A 25 -36.15 6.69 -21.50
N ASN A 26 -37.29 6.12 -21.17
CA ASN A 26 -37.47 5.18 -20.09
C ASN A 26 -38.23 3.98 -20.68
N VAL A 27 -37.87 2.78 -20.20
CA VAL A 27 -38.65 1.52 -20.25
C VAL A 27 -38.64 0.73 -21.58
N LEU A 28 -37.92 -0.40 -21.59
CA LEU A 28 -38.53 -1.74 -21.75
C LEU A 28 -37.47 -2.85 -21.51
N PHE A 29 -37.51 -3.48 -20.34
CA PHE A 29 -37.02 -4.85 -20.17
C PHE A 29 -37.99 -5.56 -19.24
N MET A 30 -38.88 -6.36 -19.83
CA MET A 30 -39.77 -7.25 -19.08
C MET A 30 -39.56 -8.67 -19.58
N THR A 31 -39.40 -9.52 -18.59
CA THR A 31 -38.94 -10.90 -18.53
C THR A 31 -39.83 -11.87 -19.33
N ALA A 32 -39.23 -12.83 -20.03
CA ALA A 32 -39.91 -14.06 -20.43
C ALA A 32 -39.16 -15.27 -19.85
N MET A 33 -39.80 -15.82 -18.82
CA MET A 33 -39.43 -16.99 -18.04
C MET A 33 -39.77 -18.25 -18.85
N MET A 34 -38.78 -19.06 -19.21
CA MET A 34 -39.01 -20.34 -19.89
C MET A 34 -38.67 -21.49 -18.95
N MET A 35 -39.72 -22.11 -18.42
CA MET A 35 -39.68 -23.37 -17.69
C MET A 35 -39.12 -24.49 -18.57
N VAL A 36 -38.11 -25.21 -18.09
CA VAL A 36 -37.81 -26.56 -18.57
C VAL A 36 -38.18 -27.55 -17.46
N ARG A 37 -39.15 -28.40 -17.78
CA ARG A 37 -39.66 -29.49 -16.96
C ARG A 37 -38.57 -30.55 -16.78
N ALA A 38 -38.30 -30.92 -15.53
CA ALA A 38 -37.52 -32.12 -15.20
C ALA A 38 -38.42 -33.36 -15.39
N SER A 39 -38.10 -34.22 -16.35
CA SER A 39 -38.72 -35.54 -16.49
C SER A 39 -37.80 -36.61 -15.91
N ARG A 40 -38.34 -37.33 -14.92
CA ARG A 40 -37.76 -38.52 -14.28
C ARG A 40 -37.71 -39.66 -15.30
N THR A 41 -36.53 -40.22 -15.56
CA THR A 41 -36.41 -41.60 -16.02
C THR A 41 -35.04 -42.13 -15.59
N ALA A 42 -35.08 -43.12 -14.71
CA ALA A 42 -33.93 -43.85 -14.23
C ALA A 42 -33.47 -44.84 -15.30
N VAL A 43 -32.16 -44.91 -15.55
CA VAL A 43 -31.51 -46.10 -16.09
C VAL A 43 -30.30 -46.37 -15.21
N LEU A 44 -30.43 -47.39 -14.35
CA LEU A 44 -29.30 -48.06 -13.73
C LEU A 44 -28.57 -48.85 -14.81
N LEU A 45 -27.29 -48.56 -15.01
CA LEU A 45 -26.34 -49.54 -15.54
C LEU A 45 -25.13 -49.57 -14.59
N LEU A 46 -24.98 -50.73 -13.94
CA LEU A 46 -23.77 -51.12 -13.25
C LEU A 46 -22.60 -51.10 -14.25
N ALA A 47 -21.60 -50.27 -13.99
CA ALA A 47 -20.27 -50.46 -14.54
C ALA A 47 -19.30 -50.55 -13.35
N ALA A 48 -18.55 -51.64 -13.37
CA ALA A 48 -17.68 -52.14 -12.32
C ALA A 48 -16.65 -51.11 -11.85
N GLY A 49 -16.31 -51.22 -10.56
CA GLY A 49 -15.31 -50.40 -9.91
C GLY A 49 -13.94 -50.49 -10.58
N LEU A 50 -13.42 -49.33 -10.93
CA LEU A 50 -11.99 -49.07 -10.93
C LEU A 50 -11.80 -47.82 -10.07
N LEU A 51 -11.58 -48.02 -8.78
CA LEU A 51 -11.14 -46.96 -7.88
C LEU A 51 -9.69 -46.67 -8.25
N LEU A 52 -9.48 -45.86 -9.30
CA LEU A 52 -8.22 -45.19 -9.54
C LEU A 52 -8.04 -44.24 -8.35
N THR A 53 -7.32 -44.72 -7.33
CA THR A 53 -6.69 -43.85 -6.33
C THR A 53 -5.78 -42.93 -7.12
N MET A 54 -6.30 -41.75 -7.48
CA MET A 54 -5.45 -40.65 -7.93
C MET A 54 -4.45 -40.45 -6.79
N PRO A 55 -3.14 -40.70 -6.99
CA PRO A 55 -2.18 -40.24 -6.02
C PRO A 55 -2.42 -38.74 -5.94
N GLY A 56 -2.83 -38.28 -4.76
CA GLY A 56 -2.94 -36.85 -4.52
C GLY A 56 -1.66 -36.25 -5.04
N LEU A 57 -1.77 -35.33 -6.01
CA LEU A 57 -0.65 -34.47 -6.34
C LEU A 57 -0.09 -34.03 -4.99
N PRO A 58 1.19 -34.26 -4.68
CA PRO A 58 1.78 -33.55 -3.58
C PRO A 58 1.61 -32.10 -3.99
N GLY A 59 0.59 -31.44 -3.43
CA GLY A 59 0.61 -30.02 -3.28
C GLY A 59 1.93 -29.81 -2.56
N THR A 60 2.94 -29.43 -3.32
CA THR A 60 4.12 -28.81 -2.76
C THR A 60 3.54 -27.61 -2.04
N ALA A 61 3.17 -27.80 -0.78
CA ALA A 61 3.24 -26.77 0.21
C ALA A 61 4.70 -26.37 0.17
N ALA A 62 5.04 -25.50 -0.79
CA ALA A 62 6.35 -24.92 -0.96
C ALA A 62 6.63 -24.33 0.40
N ALA A 63 7.46 -25.03 1.18
CA ALA A 63 7.61 -24.84 2.63
C ALA A 63 7.54 -23.35 2.90
N GLN A 64 6.45 -22.81 3.44
CA GLN A 64 6.23 -21.36 3.39
C GLN A 64 7.27 -20.72 4.29
N ASP A 65 8.08 -19.80 3.75
CA ASP A 65 9.07 -19.09 4.56
C ASP A 65 8.30 -18.24 5.57
N PRO A 66 8.46 -18.46 6.88
CA PRO A 66 7.78 -17.66 7.87
C PRO A 66 8.21 -16.18 7.83
N GLN A 67 9.36 -15.86 7.23
CA GLN A 67 9.95 -14.52 7.29
C GLN A 67 10.04 -13.87 5.89
N ARG A 68 9.00 -13.10 5.53
CA ARG A 68 8.92 -12.31 4.29
C ARG A 68 9.52 -10.90 4.38
N PHE A 69 9.81 -10.46 5.61
CA PHE A 69 10.23 -9.10 5.92
C PHE A 69 11.49 -9.11 6.81
N PHE A 70 12.32 -8.07 6.67
CA PHE A 70 13.50 -7.92 7.52
C PHE A 70 13.12 -7.69 8.99
N TYR A 71 11.98 -7.00 9.21
CA TYR A 71 11.41 -6.73 10.53
C TYR A 71 10.01 -7.36 10.61
N THR A 72 9.89 -8.40 11.43
CA THR A 72 8.67 -9.20 11.61
C THR A 72 8.47 -9.49 13.11
N GLY A 73 7.22 -9.57 13.55
CA GLY A 73 6.87 -9.94 14.93
C GLY A 73 6.41 -11.39 15.07
N ASP A 74 5.65 -11.68 16.13
CA ASP A 74 5.12 -13.01 16.43
C ASP A 74 3.82 -13.37 15.68
N GLY A 75 3.31 -12.44 14.85
CA GLY A 75 2.08 -12.58 14.08
C GLY A 75 0.82 -12.28 14.88
N ARG A 76 0.93 -11.61 16.04
CA ARG A 76 -0.19 -11.26 16.93
C ARG A 76 -0.16 -9.78 17.28
N LEU A 77 -1.33 -9.15 17.26
CA LEU A 77 -1.45 -7.73 17.59
C LEU A 77 -2.66 -7.45 18.47
N HIS A 78 -2.57 -6.40 19.27
CA HIS A 78 -3.71 -5.76 19.92
C HIS A 78 -3.76 -4.29 19.50
N LEU A 79 -4.65 -3.96 18.56
CA LEU A 79 -4.78 -2.64 17.96
C LEU A 79 -6.10 -1.98 18.33
N VAL A 80 -6.06 -0.66 18.55
CA VAL A 80 -7.25 0.18 18.75
C VAL A 80 -7.13 1.45 17.91
N GLY A 81 -8.12 1.71 17.06
CA GLY A 81 -8.21 2.94 16.27
C GLY A 81 -8.83 4.04 17.12
N LEU A 82 -8.08 5.09 17.42
CA LEU A 82 -8.55 6.15 18.34
C LEU A 82 -9.67 7.01 17.75
N LYS A 83 -9.76 7.10 16.41
CA LYS A 83 -10.80 7.88 15.73
C LYS A 83 -12.12 7.11 15.64
N SER A 84 -12.07 5.86 15.23
CA SER A 84 -13.26 5.04 14.97
C SER A 84 -13.66 4.12 16.13
N GLY A 85 -12.80 3.94 17.13
CA GLY A 85 -13.01 3.01 18.23
C GLY A 85 -12.90 1.52 17.84
N LYS A 86 -12.61 1.22 16.57
CA LYS A 86 -12.48 -0.14 16.06
C LYS A 86 -11.25 -0.83 16.64
N THR A 87 -11.35 -2.13 16.85
CA THR A 87 -10.30 -2.92 17.48
C THR A 87 -9.96 -4.17 16.68
N PHE A 88 -8.74 -4.63 16.87
CA PHE A 88 -8.28 -5.96 16.48
C PHE A 88 -7.47 -6.54 17.64
N SER A 89 -7.74 -7.78 18.02
CA SER A 89 -6.94 -8.48 19.02
C SER A 89 -6.88 -9.95 18.64
N GLY A 90 -5.69 -10.43 18.30
CA GLY A 90 -5.51 -11.81 17.88
C GLY A 90 -4.34 -12.02 16.94
N ARG A 91 -4.36 -13.18 16.28
CA ARG A 91 -3.35 -13.61 15.32
C ARG A 91 -3.74 -13.14 13.92
N TYR A 92 -2.82 -12.51 13.20
CA TYR A 92 -2.99 -12.15 11.79
C TYR A 92 -2.06 -12.95 10.87
N ARG A 93 -1.00 -13.55 11.42
CA ARG A 93 -0.10 -14.49 10.73
C ARG A 93 0.12 -15.75 11.56
N ALA A 94 0.00 -16.90 10.92
CA ALA A 94 0.31 -18.21 11.50
C ALA A 94 1.83 -18.47 11.52
N GLU A 95 2.26 -19.42 12.36
CA GLU A 95 3.69 -19.75 12.52
C GLU A 95 4.34 -20.26 11.22
N ASN A 96 3.54 -20.80 10.31
CA ASN A 96 3.98 -21.20 8.97
C ASN A 96 4.01 -20.05 7.95
N GLY A 97 3.79 -18.80 8.38
CA GLY A 97 3.80 -17.62 7.51
C GLY A 97 2.48 -17.32 6.79
N LEU A 98 1.42 -18.11 6.97
CA LEU A 98 0.11 -17.83 6.36
C LEU A 98 -0.58 -16.64 7.01
N TYR A 99 -1.00 -15.68 6.19
CA TYR A 99 -1.80 -14.53 6.64
C TYR A 99 -3.29 -14.85 6.64
N ASP A 100 -3.99 -14.45 7.70
CA ASP A 100 -5.44 -14.55 7.80
C ASP A 100 -6.08 -13.32 7.14
N SER A 101 -6.76 -13.53 6.00
CA SER A 101 -7.41 -12.46 5.25
C SER A 101 -8.52 -11.75 6.03
N THR A 102 -9.23 -12.45 6.91
CA THR A 102 -10.28 -11.87 7.76
C THR A 102 -9.66 -10.99 8.85
N ALA A 103 -8.56 -11.44 9.44
CA ALA A 103 -7.77 -10.65 10.39
C ALA A 103 -7.24 -9.37 9.72
N LEU A 104 -6.64 -9.49 8.54
CA LEU A 104 -6.12 -8.35 7.78
C LEU A 104 -7.21 -7.33 7.40
N LEU A 105 -8.39 -7.78 6.97
CA LEU A 105 -9.53 -6.89 6.72
C LEU A 105 -10.01 -6.20 8.00
N THR A 106 -9.90 -6.86 9.15
CA THR A 106 -10.24 -6.25 10.45
C THR A 106 -9.20 -5.21 10.84
N ILE A 107 -7.91 -5.50 10.67
CA ILE A 107 -6.82 -4.54 10.87
C ILE A 107 -7.00 -3.32 9.95
N GLN A 108 -7.34 -3.52 8.68
CA GLN A 108 -7.58 -2.42 7.74
C GLN A 108 -8.65 -1.44 8.28
N LYS A 109 -9.73 -1.96 8.86
CA LYS A 109 -10.78 -1.15 9.47
C LYS A 109 -10.27 -0.35 10.68
N VAL A 110 -9.34 -0.89 11.48
CA VAL A 110 -8.69 -0.17 12.60
C VAL A 110 -7.87 1.03 12.12
N PHE A 111 -7.31 0.94 10.91
CA PHE A 111 -6.55 2.03 10.27
C PHE A 111 -7.45 3.04 9.54
N ASP A 112 -8.77 2.95 9.68
CA ASP A 112 -9.75 3.77 8.95
C ASP A 112 -9.62 3.68 7.43
N ALA A 113 -9.09 2.55 6.93
CA ALA A 113 -8.97 2.27 5.51
C ALA A 113 -10.24 1.56 4.97
N PRO A 114 -10.89 2.08 3.91
CA PRO A 114 -11.95 1.38 3.19
C PRO A 114 -11.43 0.14 2.47
N ALA A 115 -12.20 -0.96 2.50
CA ALA A 115 -11.77 -2.24 1.91
C ALA A 115 -11.87 -2.29 0.38
N ASP A 116 -12.73 -1.46 -0.21
CA ASP A 116 -13.02 -1.35 -1.64
C ASP A 116 -12.14 -0.34 -2.37
N THR A 117 -11.17 0.26 -1.68
CA THR A 117 -10.25 1.26 -2.25
C THR A 117 -8.83 0.68 -2.35
N PRO A 118 -8.30 0.40 -3.56
CA PRO A 118 -6.96 -0.18 -3.73
C PRO A 118 -5.84 0.64 -3.04
N LEU A 119 -5.91 1.98 -3.08
CA LEU A 119 -4.96 2.88 -2.38
C LEU A 119 -5.03 2.76 -0.85
N ALA A 120 -6.12 2.23 -0.31
CA ALA A 120 -6.34 2.07 1.12
C ALA A 120 -5.90 0.70 1.65
N GLN A 121 -5.33 -0.16 0.80
CA GLN A 121 -4.75 -1.41 1.28
C GLN A 121 -3.57 -1.12 2.22
N ILE A 122 -3.71 -1.51 3.49
CA ILE A 122 -2.64 -1.38 4.48
C ILE A 122 -1.53 -2.36 4.11
N SER A 123 -0.30 -1.85 4.07
CA SER A 123 0.88 -2.64 3.74
C SER A 123 1.12 -3.72 4.79
N LEU A 124 1.31 -4.97 4.34
CA LEU A 124 1.73 -6.06 5.23
C LEU A 124 3.05 -5.74 5.93
N ARG A 125 4.00 -5.11 5.22
CA ARG A 125 5.27 -4.64 5.80
C ARG A 125 5.04 -3.69 6.98
N LEU A 126 4.04 -2.81 6.90
CA LEU A 126 3.70 -1.90 8.00
C LEU A 126 3.11 -2.65 9.20
N ILE A 127 2.22 -3.62 8.95
CA ILE A 127 1.61 -4.44 10.02
C ILE A 127 2.70 -5.23 10.75
N GLU A 128 3.58 -5.90 10.01
CA GLU A 128 4.70 -6.68 10.53
C GLU A 128 5.73 -5.80 11.26
N PHE A 129 5.98 -4.59 10.78
CA PHE A 129 6.86 -3.66 11.46
C PHE A 129 6.28 -3.15 12.78
N ILE A 130 4.97 -2.85 12.83
CA ILE A 130 4.28 -2.46 14.07
C ILE A 130 4.29 -3.62 15.08
N ASP A 131 4.14 -4.85 14.61
CA ASP A 131 4.25 -6.07 15.40
C ASP A 131 5.66 -6.24 15.99
N PHE A 132 6.69 -6.15 15.15
CA PHE A 132 8.10 -6.14 15.56
C PHE A 132 8.38 -5.09 16.66
N LEU A 133 7.83 -3.88 16.52
CA LEU A 133 7.99 -2.84 17.54
C LEU A 133 7.25 -3.20 18.84
N GLN A 134 6.08 -3.83 18.78
CA GLN A 134 5.37 -4.32 19.96
C GLN A 134 6.23 -5.31 20.74
N ASP A 135 6.75 -6.32 20.05
CA ASP A 135 7.54 -7.39 20.63
C ASP A 135 8.85 -6.88 21.22
N HIS A 136 9.50 -5.93 20.54
CA HIS A 136 10.71 -5.30 21.04
C HIS A 136 10.49 -4.54 22.35
N PHE A 137 9.43 -3.72 22.43
CA PHE A 137 9.25 -2.82 23.57
C PHE A 137 8.45 -3.41 24.73
N LYS A 138 7.34 -4.08 24.41
CA LYS A 138 6.41 -4.64 25.38
C LYS A 138 5.46 -5.62 24.67
N PRO A 139 5.81 -6.92 24.64
CA PRO A 139 4.97 -7.94 24.04
C PRO A 139 3.53 -7.89 24.55
N ALA A 140 2.57 -8.14 23.65
CA ALA A 140 1.13 -8.06 23.90
C ALA A 140 0.59 -6.68 24.32
N ALA A 141 1.40 -5.61 24.26
CA ALA A 141 0.93 -4.27 24.57
C ALA A 141 -0.13 -3.81 23.56
N ARG A 142 -1.16 -3.13 24.08
CA ARG A 142 -2.12 -2.42 23.24
C ARG A 142 -1.40 -1.33 22.44
N ILE A 143 -1.62 -1.33 21.13
CA ILE A 143 -1.18 -0.28 20.22
C ILE A 143 -2.38 0.57 19.81
N GLU A 144 -2.26 1.87 20.01
CA GLU A 144 -3.28 2.84 19.65
C GLU A 144 -2.91 3.51 18.32
N ILE A 145 -3.74 3.30 17.30
CA ILE A 145 -3.61 3.94 16.00
C ILE A 145 -4.35 5.28 16.05
N SER A 146 -3.60 6.37 16.18
CA SER A 146 -4.15 7.72 16.18
C SER A 146 -4.44 8.24 14.76
N SER A 147 -3.69 7.75 13.77
CA SER A 147 -3.96 7.95 12.35
C SER A 147 -3.40 6.80 11.54
N GLY A 148 -4.26 6.07 10.83
CA GLY A 148 -3.88 5.06 9.84
C GLY A 148 -3.87 5.63 8.43
N TRP A 149 -4.65 5.05 7.52
CA TRP A 149 -4.77 5.52 6.15
C TRP A 149 -5.45 6.90 6.06
N ARG A 150 -5.11 7.66 5.02
CA ARG A 150 -5.74 8.95 4.70
C ARG A 150 -6.10 8.99 3.22
N SER A 151 -7.34 9.34 2.89
CA SER A 151 -7.65 9.64 1.49
C SER A 151 -6.84 10.86 1.02
N PRO A 152 -6.50 10.97 -0.28
CA PRO A 152 -5.84 12.16 -0.81
C PRO A 152 -6.59 13.45 -0.48
N ALA A 153 -7.93 13.44 -0.62
CA ALA A 153 -8.78 14.57 -0.26
C ALA A 153 -8.67 14.96 1.22
N TYR A 154 -8.71 13.98 2.14
CA TYR A 154 -8.53 14.25 3.57
C TYR A 154 -7.13 14.78 3.89
N ASN A 155 -6.09 14.26 3.24
CA ASN A 155 -4.72 14.74 3.43
C ASN A 155 -4.54 16.19 2.92
N THR A 156 -5.17 16.55 1.80
CA THR A 156 -5.24 17.93 1.30
C THR A 156 -5.98 18.83 2.28
N HIS A 157 -7.15 18.42 2.76
CA HIS A 157 -7.93 19.18 3.75
C HIS A 157 -7.13 19.47 5.04
N LEU A 158 -6.34 18.50 5.53
CA LEU A 158 -5.45 18.73 6.67
C LEU A 158 -4.44 19.87 6.41
N ARG A 159 -3.90 19.96 5.19
CA ARG A 159 -2.97 21.03 4.81
C ARG A 159 -3.68 22.38 4.73
N GLU A 160 -4.84 22.42 4.10
CA GLU A 160 -5.65 23.64 3.93
C GLU A 160 -6.10 24.22 5.28
N THR A 161 -6.27 23.36 6.28
CA THR A 161 -6.60 23.75 7.67
C THR A 161 -5.37 24.03 8.54
N GLY A 162 -4.18 24.11 7.95
CA GLY A 162 -2.94 24.48 8.62
C GLY A 162 -2.29 23.37 9.45
N ARG A 163 -2.73 22.11 9.31
CA ARG A 163 -2.10 20.97 9.98
C ARG A 163 -0.90 20.45 9.19
N LEU A 164 0.10 19.93 9.90
CA LEU A 164 1.28 19.32 9.30
C LEU A 164 0.93 18.01 8.58
N ALA A 165 0.81 18.07 7.26
CA ALA A 165 0.62 16.92 6.39
C ALA A 165 1.43 17.10 5.09
N ALA A 166 2.31 16.16 4.78
CA ALA A 166 3.08 16.18 3.53
C ALA A 166 2.18 15.89 2.32
N SER A 167 2.44 16.52 1.17
CA SER A 167 1.72 16.22 -0.07
C SER A 167 2.00 14.80 -0.58
N ALA A 168 3.21 14.31 -0.34
CA ALA A 168 3.68 12.97 -0.67
C ALA A 168 3.63 12.01 0.54
N SER A 169 2.57 12.07 1.35
CA SER A 169 2.47 11.33 2.60
C SER A 169 2.23 9.83 2.38
N LEU A 170 2.98 8.98 3.08
CA LEU A 170 2.80 7.51 3.02
C LEU A 170 1.52 7.02 3.70
N HIS A 171 0.84 7.87 4.49
CA HIS A 171 -0.53 7.57 4.96
C HIS A 171 -1.52 7.40 3.79
N GLN A 172 -1.29 8.08 2.66
CA GLN A 172 -2.15 7.98 1.47
C GLN A 172 -2.01 6.64 0.74
N TYR A 173 -0.95 5.90 1.04
CA TYR A 173 -0.59 4.63 0.40
C TYR A 173 -0.75 3.42 1.34
N GLY A 174 -1.30 3.62 2.55
CA GLY A 174 -1.43 2.57 3.55
C GLY A 174 -0.09 2.08 4.13
N MET A 175 0.95 2.92 4.05
CA MET A 175 2.34 2.59 4.39
C MET A 175 2.88 3.38 5.59
N ALA A 176 2.01 4.10 6.30
CA ALA A 176 2.37 4.84 7.51
C ALA A 176 1.26 4.80 8.57
N ALA A 177 1.66 4.93 9.82
CA ALA A 177 0.77 5.06 10.96
C ALA A 177 1.34 6.00 12.02
N ASP A 178 0.45 6.74 12.67
CA ASP A 178 0.75 7.52 13.86
C ASP A 178 0.29 6.70 15.07
N ILE A 179 1.23 6.13 15.84
CA ILE A 179 0.94 5.10 16.85
C ILE A 179 1.31 5.51 18.28
N ARG A 180 0.74 4.81 19.26
CA ARG A 180 1.19 4.77 20.66
C ARG A 180 1.26 3.33 21.14
N ILE A 181 2.32 2.94 21.84
CA ILE A 181 2.42 1.62 22.48
C ILE A 181 2.18 1.80 23.98
N ALA A 182 1.18 1.10 24.53
CA ALA A 182 0.74 1.31 25.90
C ALA A 182 1.86 1.08 26.94
N GLY A 183 2.24 2.14 27.66
CA GLY A 183 3.31 2.11 28.65
C GLY A 183 4.71 2.31 28.07
N VAL A 184 4.83 2.72 26.80
CA VAL A 184 6.11 3.02 26.15
C VAL A 184 6.07 4.48 25.67
N ALA A 185 7.09 5.26 26.03
CA ALA A 185 7.21 6.63 25.55
C ALA A 185 7.45 6.67 24.04
N SER A 186 6.70 7.49 23.31
CA SER A 186 6.84 7.71 21.86
C SER A 186 8.27 8.05 21.43
N ARG A 187 8.99 8.83 22.26
CA ARG A 187 10.40 9.15 22.04
C ARG A 187 11.29 7.90 21.98
N ARG A 188 11.06 6.91 22.85
CA ARG A 188 11.83 5.64 22.84
C ARG A 188 11.60 4.88 21.54
N VAL A 189 10.37 4.85 21.05
CA VAL A 189 10.04 4.22 19.77
C VAL A 189 10.74 4.95 18.62
N TRP A 190 10.65 6.28 18.58
CA TRP A 190 11.32 7.11 17.58
C TRP A 190 12.85 6.91 17.56
N ASP A 191 13.49 6.93 18.73
CA ASP A 191 14.94 6.73 18.86
C ASP A 191 15.36 5.35 18.37
N TYR A 192 14.56 4.31 18.64
CA TYR A 192 14.85 2.96 18.17
C TYR A 192 14.69 2.83 16.66
N VAL A 193 13.57 3.27 16.08
CA VAL A 193 13.36 3.22 14.62
C VAL A 193 14.46 3.99 13.87
N ARG A 194 14.87 5.15 14.40
CA ARG A 194 16.00 5.91 13.86
C ARG A 194 17.31 5.09 13.86
N GLN A 195 17.58 4.31 14.90
CA GLN A 195 18.76 3.45 14.99
C GLN A 195 18.72 2.24 14.04
N LEU A 196 17.53 1.75 13.71
CA LEU A 196 17.37 0.64 12.76
C LEU A 196 17.81 1.00 11.34
N GLY A 197 17.83 2.30 10.99
CA GLY A 197 18.09 2.73 9.61
C GLY A 197 17.04 2.19 8.62
N PHE A 198 15.82 1.96 9.09
CA PHE A 198 14.70 1.44 8.31
C PHE A 198 13.46 2.31 8.50
N GLY A 199 12.72 2.54 7.41
CA GLY A 199 11.45 3.26 7.46
C GLY A 199 11.58 4.73 7.88
N GLY A 200 10.46 5.42 7.88
CA GLY A 200 10.36 6.78 8.38
C GLY A 200 9.94 6.83 9.85
N ALA A 201 10.57 7.70 10.64
CA ALA A 201 10.19 7.97 12.03
C ALA A 201 10.02 9.47 12.31
N GLY A 202 8.81 9.90 12.67
CA GLY A 202 8.51 11.29 13.01
C GLY A 202 8.13 11.45 14.48
N TYR A 203 8.74 12.41 15.19
CA TYR A 203 8.40 12.70 16.58
C TYR A 203 8.05 14.17 16.81
N TYR A 204 6.79 14.43 17.17
CA TYR A 204 6.24 15.77 17.37
C TYR A 204 6.02 16.08 18.86
N HIS A 205 6.95 15.63 19.72
CA HIS A 205 6.96 15.85 21.18
C HIS A 205 5.70 15.47 21.99
N GLY A 206 4.76 14.75 21.37
CA GLY A 206 3.54 14.27 22.00
C GLY A 206 3.61 12.80 22.42
N SER A 207 2.45 12.23 22.72
CA SER A 207 2.29 10.81 23.07
C SER A 207 2.31 9.85 21.88
N THR A 208 2.37 10.39 20.66
CA THR A 208 2.32 9.65 19.40
C THR A 208 3.65 9.74 18.67
N VAL A 209 4.04 8.65 18.00
CA VAL A 209 5.16 8.59 17.06
C VAL A 209 4.62 8.21 15.68
N HIS A 210 5.14 8.86 14.65
CA HIS A 210 4.90 8.45 13.27
C HIS A 210 5.88 7.35 12.90
N VAL A 211 5.40 6.27 12.30
CA VAL A 211 6.20 5.22 11.68
C VAL A 211 5.71 4.95 10.26
N ASP A 212 6.63 4.79 9.32
CA ASP A 212 6.34 4.42 7.93
C ASP A 212 7.33 3.39 7.41
N VAL A 213 6.95 2.67 6.34
CA VAL A 213 7.79 1.65 5.69
C VAL A 213 8.35 2.12 4.34
N GLY A 214 8.62 3.42 4.23
CA GLY A 214 9.33 4.03 3.11
C GLY A 214 10.86 4.02 3.29
N PRO A 215 11.58 4.88 2.54
CA PRO A 215 13.01 5.08 2.74
C PRO A 215 13.34 5.50 4.17
N ALA A 216 14.52 5.09 4.65
CA ALA A 216 15.00 5.44 5.98
C ALA A 216 15.10 6.96 6.16
N ARG A 217 14.35 7.51 7.13
CA ARG A 217 14.45 8.93 7.52
C ARG A 217 13.89 9.16 8.91
N SER A 218 14.43 10.14 9.62
CA SER A 218 13.90 10.56 10.91
C SER A 218 13.76 12.07 10.97
N TRP A 219 12.67 12.57 11.54
CA TRP A 219 12.42 13.99 11.69
C TRP A 219 11.63 14.29 12.97
N ASP A 220 11.56 15.58 13.29
CA ASP A 220 10.69 16.16 14.28
C ASP A 220 9.82 17.27 13.67
N GLU A 221 9.07 17.99 14.50
CA GLU A 221 8.21 19.08 14.08
C GLU A 221 8.92 20.20 13.30
N LYS A 222 10.21 20.42 13.58
CA LYS A 222 11.03 21.49 12.97
C LYS A 222 11.79 21.00 11.75
N THR A 223 12.09 19.71 11.68
CA THR A 223 12.90 19.09 10.62
C THR A 223 12.08 18.28 9.61
N SER A 224 10.74 18.28 9.74
CA SER A 224 9.84 17.50 8.90
C SER A 224 9.89 17.83 7.39
N GLY A 225 10.26 19.06 7.04
CA GLY A 225 10.19 19.57 5.67
C GLY A 225 8.75 19.79 5.16
N VAL A 226 7.72 19.61 5.99
CA VAL A 226 6.34 19.88 5.61
C VAL A 226 6.15 21.37 5.32
N GLY A 227 5.47 21.70 4.22
CA GLY A 227 5.27 23.08 3.77
C GLY A 227 6.43 23.64 2.95
N THR A 228 7.51 22.88 2.76
CA THR A 228 8.58 23.20 1.80
C THR A 228 8.30 22.56 0.43
N ASP A 229 9.19 22.81 -0.53
CA ASP A 229 9.15 22.22 -1.87
C ASP A 229 9.80 20.83 -1.95
N ILE A 230 10.10 20.19 -0.81
CA ILE A 230 10.86 18.93 -0.73
C ILE A 230 10.22 17.79 -1.53
N SER A 231 8.89 17.79 -1.67
CA SER A 231 8.15 16.76 -2.42
C SER A 231 7.56 17.26 -3.73
N THR A 232 7.78 18.52 -4.10
CA THR A 232 7.30 19.08 -5.38
C THR A 232 7.92 18.32 -6.55
N ASP A 233 7.24 18.27 -7.70
CA ASP A 233 7.76 17.70 -8.95
C ASP A 233 8.29 16.26 -8.82
N ASN A 234 7.63 15.44 -7.99
CA ASN A 234 7.99 14.05 -7.78
C ASN A 234 9.43 13.85 -7.24
N LYS A 235 10.05 14.87 -6.62
CA LYS A 235 11.40 14.80 -6.02
C LYS A 235 11.64 13.57 -5.15
N LEU A 236 10.59 13.11 -4.47
CA LEU A 236 10.65 12.02 -3.50
C LEU A 236 9.93 10.75 -3.97
N ILE A 237 9.60 10.65 -5.26
CA ILE A 237 8.96 9.47 -5.82
C ILE A 237 9.76 8.20 -5.48
N CYS A 238 9.07 7.16 -5.07
CA CYS A 238 9.67 5.89 -4.64
C CYS A 238 9.02 4.73 -5.38
N LEU A 239 9.76 3.62 -5.48
CA LEU A 239 9.28 2.33 -5.98
C LEU A 239 9.38 1.33 -4.83
N ASN A 240 8.31 0.63 -4.51
CA ASN A 240 8.25 -0.28 -3.36
C ASN A 240 7.78 -1.65 -3.80
N THR A 241 8.44 -2.69 -3.28
CA THR A 241 8.01 -4.09 -3.35
C THR A 241 6.97 -4.41 -2.28
N ASP A 242 6.21 -5.48 -2.44
CA ASP A 242 5.28 -6.00 -1.44
C ASP A 242 5.96 -6.77 -0.29
N PHE A 243 7.09 -7.43 -0.56
CA PHE A 243 7.93 -8.14 0.42
C PHE A 243 9.39 -7.69 0.37
N ASP A 244 10.16 -8.05 1.40
CA ASP A 244 11.62 -7.85 1.42
C ASP A 244 12.38 -9.10 1.00
N ILE A 245 11.79 -10.28 1.21
CA ILE A 245 12.41 -11.58 0.96
C ILE A 245 11.52 -12.40 0.02
N TYR A 246 12.12 -12.89 -1.06
CA TYR A 246 11.47 -13.67 -2.11
C TYR A 246 12.24 -14.96 -2.43
N ARG A 247 11.56 -15.86 -3.13
CA ARG A 247 12.17 -17.03 -3.78
C ARG A 247 12.40 -16.79 -5.26
N PRO A 248 13.33 -17.53 -5.88
CA PRO A 248 13.36 -17.66 -7.33
C PRO A 248 11.98 -18.08 -7.88
N GLY A 249 11.57 -17.52 -9.01
CA GLY A 249 10.26 -17.80 -9.63
C GLY A 249 9.06 -17.10 -8.98
N GLU A 250 9.22 -16.48 -7.81
CA GLU A 250 8.09 -15.93 -7.06
C GLU A 250 7.49 -14.69 -7.71
N ALA A 251 6.16 -14.57 -7.61
CA ALA A 251 5.45 -13.36 -8.00
C ALA A 251 5.76 -12.22 -7.03
N LEU A 252 6.14 -11.07 -7.57
CA LEU A 252 6.32 -9.83 -6.83
C LEU A 252 5.36 -8.76 -7.33
N ALA A 253 4.95 -7.87 -6.42
CA ALA A 253 4.19 -6.68 -6.75
C ALA A 253 5.00 -5.41 -6.46
N LEU A 254 4.97 -4.47 -7.41
CA LEU A 254 5.57 -3.15 -7.32
C LEU A 254 4.49 -2.08 -7.28
N ARG A 255 4.77 -1.02 -6.51
CA ARG A 255 3.96 0.20 -6.50
C ARG A 255 4.86 1.42 -6.44
N PHE A 256 4.49 2.46 -7.20
CA PHE A 256 5.07 3.78 -7.00
C PHE A 256 4.39 4.45 -5.81
N THR A 257 5.16 5.22 -5.06
CA THR A 257 4.64 6.00 -3.94
C THR A 257 5.21 7.41 -3.96
N ARG A 258 4.64 8.30 -3.13
CA ARG A 258 5.11 9.68 -2.98
C ARG A 258 5.03 10.51 -4.27
N MET A 259 4.14 10.14 -5.18
CA MET A 259 3.83 10.89 -6.39
C MET A 259 3.03 12.16 -6.05
N THR A 260 3.38 13.27 -6.69
CA THR A 260 2.77 14.60 -6.48
C THR A 260 2.44 15.33 -7.77
N ALA A 261 2.96 14.89 -8.92
CA ALA A 261 2.77 15.53 -10.21
C ALA A 261 2.58 14.49 -11.32
N PHE A 262 1.72 14.82 -12.30
CA PHE A 262 1.31 13.96 -13.41
C PHE A 262 1.15 14.80 -14.69
N PRO A 263 1.45 14.26 -15.89
CA PRO A 263 1.72 12.85 -16.17
C PRO A 263 3.12 12.39 -15.74
N ILE A 264 3.30 11.08 -15.56
CA ILE A 264 4.59 10.45 -15.29
C ILE A 264 4.94 9.54 -16.47
N GLY A 265 6.06 9.82 -17.14
CA GLY A 265 6.61 8.97 -18.19
C GLY A 265 7.59 7.93 -17.64
N ILE A 266 7.36 6.64 -17.92
CA ILE A 266 8.22 5.54 -17.49
C ILE A 266 8.60 4.68 -18.70
N LEU A 267 9.87 4.30 -18.78
CA LEU A 267 10.31 3.30 -19.76
C LEU A 267 9.65 1.96 -19.43
N PRO A 268 9.21 1.21 -20.45
CA PRO A 268 8.50 -0.06 -20.24
C PRO A 268 9.39 -1.18 -19.73
N GLU A 269 10.71 -0.96 -19.60
CA GLU A 269 11.68 -1.96 -19.15
C GLU A 269 12.25 -1.59 -17.79
N PHE A 270 12.09 -2.51 -16.84
CA PHE A 270 12.64 -2.42 -15.50
C PHE A 270 13.81 -3.40 -15.40
N VAL A 271 14.82 -3.03 -14.63
CA VAL A 271 16.07 -3.80 -14.54
C VAL A 271 16.22 -4.33 -13.12
N LEU A 272 16.38 -5.64 -12.99
CA LEU A 272 16.81 -6.27 -11.75
C LEU A 272 18.33 -6.24 -11.68
N GLU A 273 18.87 -5.64 -10.63
CA GLU A 273 20.31 -5.47 -10.42
C GLU A 273 20.74 -6.22 -9.14
N LYS A 274 21.72 -7.12 -9.26
CA LYS A 274 22.34 -7.80 -8.12
C LYS A 274 23.35 -6.88 -7.45
N LEU A 275 23.27 -6.75 -6.14
CA LEU A 275 24.23 -5.99 -5.34
C LEU A 275 25.37 -6.91 -4.91
N SER A 276 26.60 -6.46 -5.16
CA SER A 276 27.82 -7.03 -4.59
C SER A 276 28.07 -6.51 -3.17
N ASP A 277 28.97 -7.16 -2.44
CA ASP A 277 29.37 -6.75 -1.08
C ASP A 277 30.01 -5.35 -1.04
N SER A 278 30.61 -4.91 -2.16
CA SER A 278 31.17 -3.56 -2.31
C SER A 278 30.11 -2.51 -2.69
N GLY A 279 28.86 -2.91 -2.87
CA GLY A 279 27.74 -2.04 -3.27
C GLY A 279 27.63 -1.80 -4.78
N ALA A 280 28.49 -2.40 -5.61
CA ALA A 280 28.33 -2.34 -7.06
C ALA A 280 27.11 -3.16 -7.50
N ALA A 281 26.32 -2.62 -8.43
CA ALA A 281 25.10 -3.22 -8.95
C ALA A 281 25.33 -3.79 -10.36
N GLU A 282 25.09 -5.09 -10.55
CA GLU A 282 25.23 -5.78 -11.83
C GLU A 282 23.85 -6.12 -12.39
N ARG A 283 23.62 -5.83 -13.68
CA ARG A 283 22.34 -6.14 -14.33
C ARG A 283 22.16 -7.66 -14.45
N THR A 284 21.09 -8.18 -13.87
CA THR A 284 20.78 -9.62 -13.84
C THR A 284 19.64 -9.96 -14.79
N ALA A 285 18.57 -9.18 -14.79
CA ALA A 285 17.41 -9.41 -15.65
C ALA A 285 16.76 -8.10 -16.07
N VAL A 286 16.08 -8.13 -17.21
CA VAL A 286 15.21 -7.05 -17.68
C VAL A 286 13.82 -7.62 -17.81
N PHE A 287 12.82 -6.88 -17.34
CA PHE A 287 11.43 -7.27 -17.49
C PHE A 287 10.56 -6.11 -17.93
N ARG A 288 9.50 -6.45 -18.64
CA ARG A 288 8.47 -5.50 -19.05
C ARG A 288 7.25 -5.68 -18.17
N PRO A 289 7.08 -4.86 -17.12
CA PRO A 289 5.89 -4.95 -16.27
C PRO A 289 4.61 -4.80 -17.10
N THR A 290 3.59 -5.57 -16.73
CA THR A 290 2.24 -5.30 -17.21
C THR A 290 1.66 -4.14 -16.40
N PHE A 291 1.40 -3.02 -17.07
CA PHE A 291 0.69 -1.89 -16.48
C PHE A 291 -0.81 -2.02 -16.70
N ALA A 292 -1.62 -1.39 -15.85
CA ALA A 292 -3.06 -1.26 -16.08
C ALA A 292 -3.30 -0.20 -17.17
N GLY A 293 -3.35 -0.62 -18.43
CA GLY A 293 -3.54 0.26 -19.60
C GLY A 293 -2.52 0.01 -20.72
N GLU A 294 -2.82 0.46 -21.94
CA GLU A 294 -1.98 0.22 -23.13
C GLU A 294 -0.64 0.97 -23.06
N ALA A 295 0.43 0.27 -22.71
CA ALA A 295 1.79 0.75 -22.92
C ALA A 295 2.27 0.39 -24.34
N GLN A 296 1.67 1.02 -25.36
CA GLN A 296 2.11 0.88 -26.78
C GLN A 296 3.18 1.90 -27.18
N SER A 297 3.53 2.83 -26.27
CA SER A 297 4.53 3.89 -26.50
C SER A 297 5.92 3.50 -25.99
N PRO A 298 7.02 3.96 -26.64
CA PRO A 298 8.38 3.82 -26.11
C PRO A 298 8.56 4.47 -24.72
N CYS A 299 7.65 5.38 -24.34
CA CYS A 299 7.54 5.95 -23.01
C CYS A 299 6.08 5.86 -22.56
N ALA A 300 5.77 4.97 -21.63
CA ALA A 300 4.41 4.82 -21.09
C ALA A 300 4.07 6.02 -20.21
N GLN A 301 2.94 6.67 -20.46
CA GLN A 301 2.49 7.87 -19.75
C GLN A 301 1.37 7.51 -18.79
N PHE A 302 1.52 7.91 -17.53
CA PHE A 302 0.54 7.65 -16.47
C PHE A 302 -0.03 8.96 -15.97
N ALA A 303 -1.35 9.05 -15.91
CA ALA A 303 -2.09 10.27 -15.57
C ALA A 303 -2.47 10.34 -14.09
N ASP A 304 -2.49 9.21 -13.38
CA ASP A 304 -2.87 9.17 -11.98
C ASP A 304 -2.17 8.08 -11.17
N ILE A 305 -2.29 8.20 -9.85
CA ILE A 305 -1.67 7.29 -8.86
C ILE A 305 -2.11 5.83 -9.11
N GLY A 306 -3.40 5.59 -9.40
CA GLY A 306 -3.98 4.24 -9.49
C GLY A 306 -3.33 3.37 -10.56
N GLN A 307 -2.88 3.96 -11.66
CA GLN A 307 -2.23 3.24 -12.76
C GLN A 307 -0.84 2.68 -12.38
N LEU A 308 -0.24 3.15 -11.29
CA LEU A 308 1.11 2.82 -10.85
C LEU A 308 1.18 2.02 -9.52
N MET A 309 0.06 1.44 -9.08
CA MET A 309 -0.07 0.82 -7.75
C MET A 309 -0.10 -0.71 -7.71
N ASN A 310 -0.13 -1.39 -8.87
CA ASN A 310 -0.26 -2.85 -8.95
C ASN A 310 0.51 -3.40 -10.15
N ILE A 311 1.79 -3.07 -10.23
CA ILE A 311 2.70 -3.59 -11.25
C ILE A 311 3.12 -5.01 -10.81
N ARG A 312 2.99 -6.00 -11.69
CA ARG A 312 3.30 -7.40 -11.35
C ARG A 312 4.41 -7.96 -12.23
N TRP A 313 5.21 -8.83 -11.62
CA TRP A 313 6.26 -9.57 -12.30
C TRP A 313 6.53 -10.89 -11.58
N HIS A 314 7.09 -11.86 -12.29
CA HIS A 314 7.62 -13.10 -11.70
C HIS A 314 9.14 -13.04 -11.78
N LEU A 315 9.81 -13.25 -10.65
CA LEU A 315 11.26 -13.34 -10.62
C LEU A 315 11.74 -14.52 -11.50
N PRO A 316 12.93 -14.45 -12.09
CA PRO A 316 13.52 -15.61 -12.77
C PRO A 316 13.61 -16.82 -11.85
N ASP A 317 13.34 -18.02 -12.38
CA ASP A 317 13.37 -19.28 -11.62
C ASP A 317 14.79 -19.69 -11.20
N ASP A 318 15.80 -19.23 -11.93
CA ASP A 318 17.22 -19.54 -11.74
C ASP A 318 17.98 -18.42 -11.01
N LEU A 319 17.25 -17.47 -10.41
CA LEU A 319 17.84 -16.31 -9.76
C LEU A 319 18.70 -16.75 -8.55
N PRO A 320 20.01 -16.45 -8.52
CA PRO A 320 20.86 -16.90 -7.41
C PRO A 320 20.52 -16.13 -6.13
N GLY A 321 20.74 -16.77 -4.98
CA GLY A 321 20.61 -16.09 -3.69
C GLY A 321 21.45 -14.82 -3.61
N GLY A 322 20.94 -13.81 -2.90
CA GLY A 322 21.63 -12.54 -2.70
C GLY A 322 20.71 -11.33 -2.56
N ARG A 323 21.32 -10.15 -2.59
CA ARG A 323 20.65 -8.85 -2.43
C ARG A 323 20.46 -8.20 -3.80
N TYR A 324 19.28 -7.66 -4.04
CA TYR A 324 18.90 -7.09 -5.33
C TYR A 324 18.15 -5.77 -5.16
N VAL A 325 18.13 -4.97 -6.23
CA VAL A 325 17.22 -3.83 -6.39
C VAL A 325 16.57 -3.88 -7.76
N ILE A 326 15.38 -3.31 -7.88
CA ILE A 326 14.70 -3.13 -9.17
C ILE A 326 14.78 -1.65 -9.55
N ARG A 327 15.37 -1.36 -10.70
CA ARG A 327 15.51 -0.01 -11.26
C ARG A 327 14.40 0.26 -12.27
N ALA A 328 13.76 1.42 -12.12
CA ALA A 328 12.86 2.02 -13.10
C ALA A 328 13.43 3.35 -13.61
N VAL A 329 13.27 3.63 -14.89
CA VAL A 329 13.80 4.83 -15.55
C VAL A 329 12.65 5.69 -16.06
N PHE A 330 12.72 6.99 -15.78
CA PHE A 330 11.73 7.95 -16.23
C PHE A 330 12.13 8.55 -17.59
N CYS A 331 11.13 8.78 -18.43
CA CYS A 331 11.24 9.36 -19.77
C CYS A 331 10.23 10.51 -19.90
N ASN A 332 10.40 11.37 -20.92
CA ASN A 332 9.57 12.58 -21.10
C ASN A 332 9.42 13.37 -19.78
N LYS A 333 10.55 13.83 -19.24
CA LYS A 333 10.60 14.46 -17.92
C LYS A 333 10.00 15.86 -17.97
N ASP A 334 8.69 15.93 -17.79
CA ASP A 334 7.97 17.20 -17.68
C ASP A 334 8.20 17.91 -16.34
N TRP A 335 8.87 17.25 -15.39
CA TRP A 335 9.09 17.70 -14.02
C TRP A 335 10.59 17.92 -13.75
N GLU A 336 11.00 19.17 -13.56
CA GLU A 336 12.40 19.61 -13.47
C GLU A 336 13.22 18.80 -12.46
N TYR A 337 12.65 18.59 -11.28
CA TYR A 337 13.34 17.96 -10.15
C TYR A 337 13.03 16.47 -9.97
N MET A 338 12.29 15.87 -10.91
CA MET A 338 12.02 14.44 -10.87
C MET A 338 13.32 13.68 -11.17
N PRO A 339 13.65 12.63 -10.38
CA PRO A 339 14.86 11.86 -10.61
C PRO A 339 14.85 11.20 -12.00
N ALA A 340 16.04 10.91 -12.54
CA ALA A 340 16.16 10.22 -13.82
C ALA A 340 15.74 8.75 -13.77
N ALA A 341 16.00 8.13 -12.63
CA ALA A 341 15.68 6.75 -12.35
C ALA A 341 15.56 6.60 -10.83
N ILE A 342 14.82 5.58 -10.39
CA ILE A 342 14.74 5.19 -8.98
C ILE A 342 14.95 3.69 -8.86
N THR A 343 15.29 3.27 -7.65
CA THR A 343 15.44 1.87 -7.28
C THR A 343 14.50 1.53 -6.14
N THR A 344 14.08 0.27 -6.05
CA THR A 344 13.43 -0.25 -4.84
C THR A 344 14.39 -0.20 -3.66
N PRO A 345 13.87 -0.26 -2.41
CA PRO A 345 14.64 -0.83 -1.32
C PRO A 345 15.24 -2.18 -1.70
N VAL A 346 16.29 -2.57 -0.98
CA VAL A 346 16.92 -3.87 -1.20
C VAL A 346 15.92 -4.99 -0.90
N LEU A 347 15.83 -5.94 -1.82
CA LEU A 347 15.16 -7.22 -1.62
C LEU A 347 16.20 -8.34 -1.56
N GLU A 348 15.87 -9.43 -0.86
CA GLU A 348 16.69 -10.62 -0.75
C GLU A 348 16.03 -11.80 -1.46
N ILE A 349 16.85 -12.59 -2.15
CA ILE A 349 16.48 -13.88 -2.72
C ILE A 349 17.08 -14.97 -1.84
N ARG A 350 16.23 -15.86 -1.33
CA ARG A 350 16.60 -16.96 -0.42
C ARG A 350 16.13 -18.32 -0.92
#